data_AF-A0A2W5XQG0-F1
#
_entry.id   AF-A0A2W5XQG0-F1
#
_cell.length_a   1.000
_cell.length_b   1.000
_cell.length_c   1.000
_cell.angle_alpha   90.00
_cell.angle_beta   90.00
_cell.angle_gamma   90.00
#
_symmetry.space_group_name_H-M   'P 1'
#
loop_
_entity.id
_entity.type
_entity.pdbx_description
1 polymer ?
#
loop_
_entity_poly.entity_id
_entity_poly.type
_entity_poly.pdbx_seq_one_letter_code
_entity_poly.pdbx_strand_id
1 'polypeptide(L)'
;MLKAGTHRTSVFSPAFTFTLPAGGWVNREDAFGVFPLESLTVPGDAIFFFRFPSASAPGGGQAPRVGNSVGDLTDWLGTLKVLGATKPTAVTIGGLSGQQLDVAIAKGTETHPDGCTVRVCVDLFSAVDPRAHQTWKWDLGLAGPERERLILLIARDGVVLIVLDSLDGTTFDSLVEAAKPILASVRFQ
;
A
#
# COMPACT_ATOMS: atom_id res chain seq x y z
N MET A 1 11.14 -6.24 16.36
CA MET A 1 10.17 -5.26 16.92
C MET A 1 10.86 -3.92 17.03
N LEU A 2 10.20 -2.86 16.61
CA LEU A 2 10.69 -1.49 16.75
C LEU A 2 10.27 -0.92 18.12
N LYS A 3 11.17 -0.16 18.74
CA LYS A 3 10.87 0.58 19.98
C LYS A 3 10.07 1.84 19.64
N ALA A 4 9.39 2.41 20.63
CA ALA A 4 8.85 3.77 20.50
C ALA A 4 9.97 4.77 20.18
N GLY A 5 9.65 5.82 19.44
CA GLY A 5 10.60 6.86 19.03
C GLY A 5 10.74 6.99 17.51
N THR A 6 11.69 7.83 17.09
CA THR A 6 11.93 8.15 15.67
C THR A 6 12.88 7.12 15.03
N HIS A 7 12.48 6.65 13.87
CA HIS A 7 13.18 5.69 13.02
C HIS A 7 13.41 6.30 11.65
N ARG A 8 14.33 5.69 10.89
CA ARG A 8 14.67 6.09 9.53
C ARG A 8 14.84 4.84 8.67
N THR A 9 14.35 4.88 7.44
CA THR A 9 14.66 3.83 6.46
C THR A 9 16.14 3.90 6.04
N SER A 10 16.75 2.74 5.89
CA SER A 10 18.15 2.57 5.51
C SER A 10 18.32 2.31 4.03
N VAL A 11 17.38 1.59 3.40
CA VAL A 11 17.49 1.16 1.99
C VAL A 11 16.35 1.71 1.14
N PHE A 12 15.13 1.78 1.68
CA PHE A 12 13.99 2.36 0.97
C PHE A 12 14.29 3.77 0.46
N SER A 13 13.99 4.02 -0.81
CA SER A 13 14.27 5.29 -1.48
C SER A 13 13.00 5.85 -2.13
N PRO A 14 12.63 7.14 -1.92
CA PRO A 14 13.35 8.13 -1.13
C PRO A 14 13.30 7.74 0.35
N ALA A 15 14.43 7.95 1.03
CA ALA A 15 14.52 7.65 2.44
C ALA A 15 13.53 8.53 3.21
N PHE A 16 12.97 7.99 4.29
CA PHE A 16 12.08 8.75 5.15
C PHE A 16 12.33 8.46 6.63
N THR A 17 11.94 9.41 7.48
CA THR A 17 11.84 9.22 8.92
C THR A 17 10.39 9.10 9.34
N PHE A 18 10.12 8.35 10.41
CA PHE A 18 8.80 8.25 11.04
C PHE A 18 8.97 8.03 12.54
N THR A 19 7.95 8.34 13.33
CA THR A 19 7.91 8.18 14.77
C THR A 19 6.83 7.19 15.16
N LEU A 20 7.22 6.18 15.94
CA LEU A 20 6.26 5.28 16.58
C LEU A 20 5.90 5.82 17.97
N PRO A 21 4.62 6.12 18.26
CA PRO A 21 4.21 6.65 19.57
C PRO A 21 4.38 5.62 20.70
N ALA A 22 4.32 4.34 20.36
CA ALA A 22 4.52 3.21 21.26
C ALA A 22 5.28 2.09 20.53
N GLY A 23 5.59 1.01 21.25
CA GLY A 23 5.99 -0.25 20.60
C GLY A 23 4.81 -0.91 19.87
N GLY A 24 4.97 -2.18 19.52
CA GLY A 24 3.89 -2.98 18.93
C GLY A 24 3.92 -3.03 17.42
N TRP A 25 4.98 -2.51 16.79
CA TRP A 25 5.21 -2.63 15.35
C TRP A 25 6.51 -3.37 15.08
N VAL A 26 6.56 -4.10 13.97
CA VAL A 26 7.79 -4.71 13.46
C VAL A 26 7.98 -4.31 12.01
N ASN A 27 9.21 -3.95 11.66
CA ASN A 27 9.64 -3.88 10.27
C ASN A 27 10.24 -5.24 9.89
N ARG A 28 9.71 -5.84 8.82
CA ARG A 28 10.18 -7.14 8.30
C ARG A 28 11.18 -6.98 7.16
N GLU A 29 11.16 -5.85 6.48
CA GLU A 29 11.94 -5.61 5.29
C GLU A 29 12.27 -4.12 5.15
N ASP A 30 13.50 -3.82 4.78
CA ASP A 30 13.90 -2.48 4.35
C ASP A 30 14.65 -2.67 3.04
N ALA A 31 13.88 -2.66 1.96
CA ALA A 31 14.40 -2.79 0.61
C ALA A 31 14.08 -1.52 -0.18
N PHE A 32 14.76 -1.35 -1.32
CA PHE A 32 14.67 -0.12 -2.10
C PHE A 32 13.23 0.26 -2.46
N GLY A 33 12.38 -0.74 -2.74
CA GLY A 33 10.99 -0.52 -3.16
C GLY A 33 9.91 -0.94 -2.19
N VAL A 34 10.25 -1.48 -1.01
CA VAL A 34 9.27 -2.01 -0.04
C VAL A 34 9.75 -1.81 1.40
N PHE A 35 8.85 -1.34 2.25
CA PHE A 35 9.06 -1.19 3.68
C PHE A 35 7.75 -1.43 4.45
N PRO A 36 7.51 -2.63 5.00
CA PRO A 36 6.35 -2.94 5.84
C PRO A 36 6.56 -2.49 7.29
N LEU A 37 5.50 -2.00 7.91
CA LEU A 37 5.32 -1.91 9.36
C LEU A 37 4.11 -2.76 9.74
N GLU A 38 4.35 -3.92 10.32
CA GLU A 38 3.29 -4.86 10.73
C GLU A 38 2.97 -4.67 12.21
N SER A 39 1.67 -4.69 12.53
CA SER A 39 1.17 -4.66 13.90
C SER A 39 1.42 -5.99 14.60
N LEU A 40 2.06 -5.94 15.76
CA LEU A 40 2.23 -7.08 16.66
C LEU A 40 1.05 -7.21 17.63
N THR A 41 0.27 -6.14 17.83
CA THR A 41 -0.87 -6.11 18.75
C THR A 41 -2.18 -6.49 18.07
N VAL A 42 -2.27 -6.29 16.75
CA VAL A 42 -3.41 -6.66 15.92
C VAL A 42 -2.86 -7.42 14.71
N PRO A 43 -2.63 -8.75 14.83
CA PRO A 43 -2.06 -9.53 13.73
C PRO A 43 -2.90 -9.44 12.46
N GLY A 44 -2.25 -9.15 11.33
CA GLY A 44 -2.93 -8.92 10.04
C GLY A 44 -3.05 -7.44 9.67
N ASP A 45 -2.91 -6.52 10.62
CA ASP A 45 -2.86 -5.09 10.32
C ASP A 45 -1.45 -4.64 9.95
N ALA A 46 -1.32 -3.84 8.88
CA ALA A 46 -0.04 -3.33 8.44
C ALA A 46 -0.11 -1.93 7.80
N ILE A 47 1.03 -1.25 7.82
CA ILE A 47 1.31 -0.04 7.03
C ILE A 47 2.45 -0.40 6.07
N PHE A 48 2.15 -0.52 4.79
CA PHE A 48 3.16 -0.76 3.78
C PHE A 48 3.56 0.53 3.09
N PHE A 49 4.85 0.67 2.79
CA PHE A 49 5.36 1.68 1.88
C PHE A 49 5.94 0.95 0.67
N PHE A 50 5.47 1.34 -0.51
CA PHE A 50 5.83 0.74 -1.78
C PHE A 50 6.28 1.80 -2.78
N ARG A 51 7.05 1.37 -3.78
CA ARG A 51 7.60 2.22 -4.83
C ARG A 51 7.24 1.73 -6.20
N PHE A 52 6.99 2.70 -7.07
CA PHE A 52 6.72 2.49 -8.49
C PHE A 52 5.55 1.54 -8.76
N PRO A 53 4.39 1.72 -8.10
CA PRO A 53 3.21 0.91 -8.39
C PRO A 53 2.89 0.93 -9.88
N SER A 54 2.85 -0.25 -10.49
CA SER A 54 2.28 -0.48 -11.81
C SER A 54 0.96 -1.21 -11.63
N ALA A 55 -0.09 -0.77 -12.33
CA ALA A 55 -1.38 -1.44 -12.28
C ALA A 55 -1.29 -2.90 -12.76
N SER A 56 -1.89 -3.80 -11.98
CA SER A 56 -2.08 -5.21 -12.30
C SER A 56 -3.53 -5.43 -12.67
N ALA A 57 -3.83 -6.21 -13.72
CA ALA A 57 -5.20 -6.54 -14.04
C ALA A 57 -5.80 -7.40 -12.90
N PRO A 58 -7.09 -7.23 -12.53
CA PRO A 58 -7.71 -7.93 -11.40
C PRO A 58 -7.52 -9.46 -11.36
N GLY A 59 -7.39 -10.11 -12.52
CA GLY A 59 -7.19 -11.55 -12.65
C GLY A 59 -5.73 -11.97 -12.85
N GLY A 60 -4.78 -11.07 -12.63
CA GLY A 60 -3.35 -11.30 -12.81
C GLY A 60 -2.76 -10.62 -14.04
N GLY A 61 -1.44 -10.41 -13.98
CA GLY A 61 -0.66 -9.78 -15.05
C GLY A 61 -0.79 -8.25 -15.07
N GLN A 62 -0.08 -7.60 -15.99
CA GLN A 62 -0.06 -6.14 -16.07
C GLN A 62 -1.36 -5.59 -16.69
N ALA A 63 -1.93 -4.55 -16.07
CA ALA A 63 -3.08 -3.86 -16.63
C ALA A 63 -2.65 -3.08 -17.90
N PRO A 64 -3.31 -3.30 -19.05
CA PRO A 64 -2.90 -2.64 -20.29
C PRO A 64 -3.30 -1.16 -20.27
N ARG A 65 -2.41 -0.29 -20.76
CA ARG A 65 -2.66 1.14 -21.03
C ARG A 65 -2.98 1.99 -19.79
N VAL A 66 -2.57 1.56 -18.60
CA VAL A 66 -2.62 2.38 -17.39
C VAL A 66 -1.28 3.08 -17.22
N GLY A 67 -1.31 4.42 -17.09
CA GLY A 67 -0.11 5.19 -16.78
C GLY A 67 0.33 5.01 -15.32
N ASN A 68 1.56 5.42 -14.99
CA ASN A 68 2.13 5.26 -13.65
C ASN A 68 2.07 6.56 -12.82
N SER A 69 1.26 7.55 -13.21
CA SER A 69 1.06 8.75 -12.41
C SER A 69 0.02 8.50 -11.31
N VAL A 70 0.03 9.34 -10.25
CA VAL A 70 -0.98 9.27 -9.19
C VAL A 70 -2.41 9.37 -9.77
N GLY A 71 -2.62 10.26 -10.74
CA GLY A 71 -3.92 10.42 -11.41
C GLY A 71 -4.32 9.18 -12.19
N ASP A 72 -3.43 8.66 -13.04
CA ASP A 72 -3.74 7.48 -13.87
C ASP A 72 -4.09 6.25 -13.00
N LEU A 73 -3.33 6.02 -11.93
CA LEU A 73 -3.52 4.88 -11.04
C LEU A 73 -4.82 5.01 -10.22
N THR A 74 -5.14 6.20 -9.72
CA THR A 74 -6.39 6.42 -8.96
C THR A 74 -7.62 6.42 -9.84
N ASP A 75 -7.55 7.00 -11.04
CA ASP A 75 -8.63 6.94 -12.03
C ASP A 75 -8.88 5.50 -12.43
N TRP A 76 -7.82 4.72 -12.69
CA TRP A 76 -7.92 3.30 -13.02
C TRP A 76 -8.63 2.49 -11.92
N LEU A 77 -8.25 2.66 -10.65
CA LEU A 77 -8.92 2.02 -9.52
C LEU A 77 -10.43 2.33 -9.50
N GLY A 78 -10.81 3.58 -9.80
CA GLY A 78 -12.20 4.00 -9.90
C GLY A 78 -13.00 3.35 -11.04
N THR A 79 -12.33 2.76 -12.04
CA THR A 79 -12.98 2.03 -13.15
C THR A 79 -13.23 0.55 -12.85
N LEU A 80 -12.59 -0.01 -11.83
CA LEU A 80 -12.66 -1.44 -11.53
C LEU A 80 -13.98 -1.80 -10.85
N LYS A 81 -14.89 -2.42 -11.60
CA LYS A 81 -16.19 -2.89 -11.08
C LYS A 81 -16.07 -3.99 -10.02
N VAL A 82 -14.90 -4.65 -9.95
CA VAL A 82 -14.57 -5.65 -8.93
C VAL A 82 -14.20 -5.03 -7.58
N LEU A 83 -14.13 -3.70 -7.49
CA LEU A 83 -13.84 -2.96 -6.27
C LEU A 83 -15.01 -2.07 -5.84
N GLY A 84 -15.26 -2.05 -4.54
CA GLY A 84 -15.92 -0.94 -3.87
C GLY A 84 -14.88 0.11 -3.54
N ALA A 85 -14.65 1.05 -4.46
CA ALA A 85 -13.72 2.16 -4.27
C ALA A 85 -14.45 3.44 -3.86
N THR A 86 -13.93 4.14 -2.85
CA THR A 86 -14.38 5.49 -2.51
C THR A 86 -13.83 6.53 -3.50
N LYS A 87 -14.44 7.72 -3.55
CA LYS A 87 -13.93 8.81 -4.37
C LYS A 87 -12.55 9.26 -3.86
N PRO A 88 -11.53 9.39 -4.72
CA PRO A 88 -10.23 9.91 -4.30
C PRO A 88 -10.32 11.29 -3.66
N THR A 89 -9.56 11.49 -2.58
CA THR A 89 -9.42 12.78 -1.88
C THR A 89 -7.96 13.20 -1.84
N ALA A 90 -7.69 14.51 -1.91
CA ALA A 90 -6.34 15.03 -1.85
C ALA A 90 -5.72 14.81 -0.46
N VAL A 91 -4.43 14.51 -0.41
CA VAL A 91 -3.69 14.32 0.84
C VAL A 91 -2.24 14.79 0.71
N THR A 92 -1.64 15.18 1.83
CA THR A 92 -0.21 15.47 1.93
C THR A 92 0.40 14.66 3.08
N ILE A 93 1.44 13.89 2.80
CA ILE A 93 2.18 13.10 3.80
C ILE A 93 3.67 13.30 3.58
N GLY A 94 4.39 13.65 4.66
CA GLY A 94 5.84 13.82 4.63
C GLY A 94 6.39 14.77 3.58
N GLY A 95 5.62 15.80 3.22
CA GLY A 95 5.98 16.80 2.21
C GLY A 95 5.58 16.42 0.78
N LEU A 96 5.10 15.20 0.54
CA LEU A 96 4.60 14.77 -0.76
C LEU A 96 3.09 14.96 -0.84
N SER A 97 2.61 15.48 -1.96
CA SER A 97 1.19 15.61 -2.25
C SER A 97 0.69 14.43 -3.07
N GLY A 98 -0.59 14.10 -2.95
CA GLY A 98 -1.16 12.96 -3.65
C GLY A 98 -2.65 12.79 -3.41
N GLN A 99 -3.11 11.56 -3.57
CA GLN A 99 -4.51 11.18 -3.40
C GLN A 99 -4.62 9.95 -2.51
N GLN A 100 -5.72 9.85 -1.78
CA GLN A 100 -6.09 8.67 -1.01
C GLN A 100 -7.51 8.22 -1.30
N LEU A 101 -7.73 6.92 -1.20
CA LEU A 101 -9.03 6.27 -1.31
C LEU A 101 -9.03 4.97 -0.51
N ASP A 102 -10.20 4.62 0.02
CA ASP A 102 -10.46 3.30 0.59
C ASP A 102 -10.98 2.37 -0.51
N VAL A 103 -10.53 1.11 -0.46
CA VAL A 103 -10.96 0.03 -1.36
C VAL A 103 -11.31 -1.23 -0.57
N ALA A 104 -12.24 -2.01 -1.13
CA ALA A 104 -12.57 -3.37 -0.71
C ALA A 104 -13.06 -4.14 -1.94
N ILE A 105 -13.07 -5.46 -1.89
CA ILE A 105 -13.65 -6.28 -2.97
C ILE A 105 -15.16 -5.97 -3.07
N ALA A 106 -15.65 -5.64 -4.28
CA ALA A 106 -17.06 -5.38 -4.50
C ALA A 106 -17.89 -6.64 -4.25
N LYS A 107 -19.08 -6.47 -3.67
CA LYS A 107 -20.04 -7.58 -3.49
C LYS A 107 -20.35 -8.25 -4.83
N GLY A 108 -20.26 -9.57 -4.87
CA GLY A 108 -20.52 -10.38 -6.07
C GLY A 108 -19.31 -10.54 -7.01
N THR A 109 -18.14 -10.07 -6.60
CA THR A 109 -16.88 -10.39 -7.30
C THR A 109 -16.52 -11.86 -7.06
N GLU A 110 -16.10 -12.54 -8.13
CA GLU A 110 -15.72 -13.97 -8.15
C GLU A 110 -14.31 -14.17 -8.74
N THR A 111 -13.47 -13.13 -8.73
CA THR A 111 -12.13 -13.18 -9.33
C THR A 111 -11.16 -14.01 -8.48
N HIS A 112 -10.36 -14.86 -9.15
CA HIS A 112 -9.37 -15.75 -8.54
C HIS A 112 -8.08 -15.74 -9.38
N PRO A 113 -7.18 -14.76 -9.18
CA PRO A 113 -5.88 -14.73 -9.85
C PRO A 113 -5.01 -15.91 -9.41
N ASP A 114 -3.96 -16.20 -10.19
CA ASP A 114 -2.99 -17.24 -9.89
C ASP A 114 -2.38 -17.03 -8.49
N GLY A 115 -2.39 -18.08 -7.67
CA GLY A 115 -1.94 -18.02 -6.27
C GLY A 115 -3.05 -17.78 -5.24
N CYS A 116 -4.26 -17.42 -5.68
CA CYS A 116 -5.42 -17.24 -4.80
C CYS A 116 -6.61 -18.13 -5.20
N THR A 117 -6.41 -19.44 -5.11
CA THR A 117 -7.40 -20.45 -5.58
C THR A 117 -8.53 -20.74 -4.59
N VAL A 118 -8.36 -20.39 -3.30
CA VAL A 118 -9.28 -20.79 -2.22
C VAL A 118 -10.14 -19.65 -1.68
N ARG A 119 -9.89 -18.41 -2.11
CA ARG A 119 -10.64 -17.22 -1.71
C ARG A 119 -10.68 -16.25 -2.89
N VAL A 120 -11.66 -15.35 -2.92
CA VAL A 120 -11.72 -14.29 -3.93
C VAL A 120 -10.54 -13.35 -3.70
N CYS A 121 -9.78 -13.06 -4.74
CA CYS A 121 -8.72 -12.05 -4.71
C CYS A 121 -8.81 -11.13 -5.92
N VAL A 122 -8.28 -9.93 -5.76
CA VAL A 122 -8.18 -8.92 -6.82
C VAL A 122 -6.78 -8.31 -6.78
N ASP A 123 -5.99 -8.57 -7.82
CA ASP A 123 -4.68 -7.91 -7.96
C ASP A 123 -4.88 -6.42 -8.27
N LEU A 124 -4.07 -5.57 -7.63
CA LEU A 124 -4.14 -4.12 -7.79
C LEU A 124 -2.86 -3.55 -8.37
N PHE A 125 -1.74 -3.79 -7.70
CA PHE A 125 -0.46 -3.22 -8.08
C PHE A 125 0.65 -4.24 -7.96
N SER A 126 1.70 -4.04 -8.75
CA SER A 126 2.96 -4.73 -8.56
C SER A 126 4.12 -3.83 -8.96
N ALA A 127 5.30 -4.17 -8.47
CA ALA A 127 6.52 -3.61 -9.01
C ALA A 127 7.68 -4.59 -8.82
N VAL A 128 8.65 -4.46 -9.71
CA VAL A 128 9.86 -5.26 -9.72
C VAL A 128 11.05 -4.35 -9.95
N ASP A 129 12.16 -4.67 -9.30
CA ASP A 129 13.44 -4.03 -9.55
C ASP A 129 13.80 -4.15 -11.04
N PRO A 130 14.00 -3.04 -11.78
CA PRO A 130 14.30 -3.10 -13.20
C PRO A 130 15.72 -3.60 -13.50
N ARG A 131 16.58 -3.77 -12.48
CA ARG A 131 17.94 -4.28 -12.65
C ARG A 131 17.95 -5.77 -12.98
N ALA A 132 18.97 -6.21 -13.74
CA ALA A 132 19.13 -7.61 -14.13
C ALA A 132 19.22 -8.58 -12.92
N HIS A 133 19.79 -8.11 -11.81
CA HIS A 133 19.78 -8.80 -10.53
C HIS A 133 18.76 -8.10 -9.63
N GLN A 134 17.53 -8.58 -9.66
CA GLN A 134 16.43 -8.03 -8.88
C GLN A 134 16.74 -8.15 -7.39
N THR A 135 16.75 -7.01 -6.68
CA THR A 135 16.94 -7.01 -5.23
C THR A 135 15.64 -6.76 -4.46
N TRP A 136 14.53 -6.53 -5.18
CA TRP A 136 13.21 -6.34 -4.61
C TRP A 136 12.12 -6.61 -5.66
N LYS A 137 10.99 -7.11 -5.17
CA LYS A 137 9.74 -7.30 -5.91
C LYS A 137 8.62 -7.22 -4.87
N TRP A 138 7.48 -6.67 -5.25
CA TRP A 138 6.27 -6.81 -4.46
C TRP A 138 5.05 -6.88 -5.38
N ASP A 139 4.00 -7.51 -4.86
CA ASP A 139 2.66 -7.56 -5.42
C ASP A 139 1.68 -7.17 -4.31
N LEU A 140 0.62 -6.48 -4.69
CA LEU A 140 -0.43 -6.00 -3.80
C LEU A 140 -1.78 -6.30 -4.45
N GLY A 141 -2.65 -6.91 -3.68
CA GLY A 141 -4.03 -7.16 -4.04
C GLY A 141 -4.88 -7.24 -2.79
N LEU A 142 -6.20 -7.36 -2.98
CA LEU A 142 -7.15 -7.63 -1.90
C LEU A 142 -7.51 -9.11 -1.90
N ALA A 143 -7.73 -9.69 -0.72
CA ALA A 143 -8.26 -11.03 -0.53
C ALA A 143 -9.43 -11.07 0.45
N GLY A 144 -10.51 -11.76 0.06
CA GLY A 144 -11.65 -12.01 0.95
C GLY A 144 -12.24 -10.72 1.55
N PRO A 145 -12.34 -10.60 2.89
CA PRO A 145 -12.97 -9.46 3.56
C PRO A 145 -12.05 -8.24 3.73
N GLU A 146 -10.83 -8.28 3.19
CA GLU A 146 -9.85 -7.21 3.31
C GLU A 146 -10.42 -5.84 2.95
N ARG A 147 -9.96 -4.84 3.70
CA ARG A 147 -10.22 -3.43 3.42
C ARG A 147 -8.92 -2.67 3.54
N GLU A 148 -8.63 -1.87 2.53
CA GLU A 148 -7.38 -1.12 2.44
C GLU A 148 -7.64 0.38 2.28
N ARG A 149 -6.72 1.20 2.80
CA ARG A 149 -6.57 2.60 2.38
C ARG A 149 -5.31 2.71 1.55
N LEU A 150 -5.49 3.10 0.30
CA LEU A 150 -4.41 3.37 -0.63
C LEU A 150 -4.12 4.86 -0.62
N ILE A 151 -2.86 5.23 -0.44
CA ILE A 151 -2.38 6.62 -0.45
C ILE A 151 -1.25 6.73 -1.47
N LEU A 152 -1.53 7.33 -2.61
CA LEU A 152 -0.60 7.48 -3.72
C LEU A 152 -0.02 8.89 -3.71
N LEU A 153 1.30 9.00 -3.51
CA LEU A 153 2.02 10.25 -3.35
C LEU A 153 2.98 10.49 -4.52
N ILE A 154 3.01 11.72 -5.00
CA ILE A 154 3.92 12.18 -6.04
C ILE A 154 5.31 12.36 -5.42
N ALA A 155 6.26 11.51 -5.81
CA ALA A 155 7.67 11.62 -5.46
C ALA A 155 8.49 12.11 -6.66
N ARG A 156 9.73 12.56 -6.40
CA ARG A 156 10.62 13.11 -7.44
C ARG A 156 10.86 12.14 -8.61
N ASP A 157 10.90 10.84 -8.31
CA ASP A 157 11.29 9.78 -9.24
C ASP A 157 10.17 8.78 -9.52
N GLY A 158 8.93 9.08 -9.12
CA GLY A 158 7.76 8.23 -9.41
C GLY A 158 6.66 8.37 -8.36
N VAL A 159 5.96 7.29 -8.08
CA VAL A 159 4.91 7.24 -7.06
C VAL A 159 5.40 6.45 -5.85
N VAL A 160 5.13 6.99 -4.66
CA VAL A 160 5.15 6.24 -3.40
C VAL A 160 3.72 5.83 -3.09
N LEU A 161 3.47 4.54 -2.91
CA LEU A 161 2.19 4.01 -2.45
C LEU A 161 2.31 3.66 -0.98
N ILE A 162 1.45 4.22 -0.13
CA ILE A 162 1.27 3.78 1.26
C ILE A 162 -0.04 3.01 1.33
N VAL A 163 -0.02 1.83 1.94
CA VAL A 163 -1.20 0.99 2.13
C VAL A 163 -1.43 0.82 3.62
N LEU A 164 -2.66 1.10 4.08
CA LEU A 164 -3.15 0.63 5.38
C LEU A 164 -3.99 -0.60 5.10
N ASP A 165 -3.45 -1.77 5.43
CA ASP A 165 -4.04 -3.07 5.12
C ASP A 165 -4.59 -3.71 6.39
N SER A 166 -5.90 -3.97 6.40
CA SER A 166 -6.61 -4.72 7.43
C SER A 166 -7.05 -6.05 6.83
N LEU A 167 -6.27 -7.10 7.13
CA LEU A 167 -6.40 -8.45 6.56
C LEU A 167 -7.81 -9.06 6.71
N ASP A 168 -8.54 -8.74 7.77
CA ASP A 168 -9.91 -9.22 7.99
C ASP A 168 -10.99 -8.15 7.75
N GLY A 169 -10.57 -6.91 7.45
CA GLY A 169 -11.41 -5.74 7.25
C GLY A 169 -12.15 -5.22 8.49
N THR A 170 -12.18 -5.98 9.60
CA THR A 170 -12.93 -5.65 10.81
C THR A 170 -12.22 -4.60 11.67
N THR A 171 -10.90 -4.54 11.57
CA THR A 171 -10.03 -3.61 12.30
C THR A 171 -9.70 -2.34 11.52
N PHE A 172 -10.16 -2.22 10.27
CA PHE A 172 -9.79 -1.16 9.34
C PHE A 172 -9.86 0.26 9.93
N ASP A 173 -10.98 0.65 10.53
CA ASP A 173 -11.12 2.01 11.08
C ASP A 173 -10.15 2.22 12.26
N SER A 174 -9.90 1.19 13.08
CA SER A 174 -8.94 1.25 14.18
C SER A 174 -7.48 1.31 13.70
N LEU A 175 -7.16 0.59 12.61
CA LEU A 175 -5.87 0.68 11.93
C LEU A 175 -5.65 2.09 11.38
N VAL A 176 -6.65 2.66 10.72
CA VAL A 176 -6.60 4.03 10.21
C VAL A 176 -6.29 5.01 11.34
N GLU A 177 -6.96 4.91 12.49
CA GLU A 177 -6.68 5.77 13.66
C GLU A 177 -5.27 5.53 14.22
N ALA A 178 -4.83 4.27 14.33
CA ALA A 178 -3.49 3.93 14.82
C ALA A 178 -2.37 4.43 13.89
N ALA A 179 -2.61 4.45 12.58
CA ALA A 179 -1.66 4.91 11.57
C ALA A 179 -1.53 6.44 11.55
N LYS A 180 -2.57 7.21 11.90
CA LYS A 180 -2.54 8.69 11.88
C LYS A 180 -1.30 9.32 12.51
N PRO A 181 -0.94 9.05 13.79
CA PRO A 181 0.24 9.66 14.40
C PRO A 181 1.55 9.24 13.71
N ILE A 182 1.63 8.01 13.19
CA ILE A 182 2.80 7.52 12.45
C ILE A 182 2.91 8.30 11.12
N LEU A 183 1.84 8.34 10.32
CA LEU A 183 1.83 9.05 9.03
C LEU A 183 2.05 10.56 9.18
N ALA A 184 1.51 11.18 10.23
CA ALA A 184 1.73 12.59 10.53
C ALA A 184 3.21 12.93 10.83
N SER A 185 3.97 11.95 11.31
CA SER A 185 5.40 12.09 11.60
C SER A 185 6.31 11.75 10.41
N VAL A 186 5.77 11.15 9.34
CA VAL A 186 6.56 10.80 8.15
C VAL A 186 7.20 12.06 7.57
N ARG A 187 8.49 11.99 7.20
CA ARG A 187 9.19 13.04 6.44
C ARG A 187 10.07 12.38 5.39
N PHE A 188 9.77 12.59 4.11
CA PHE A 188 10.62 12.15 3.01
C PHE A 188 11.80 13.11 2.86
N GLN A 189 12.97 12.58 2.46
CA GLN A 189 14.21 13.34 2.24
C GLN A 189 14.54 13.48 0.75
#